data_AF-A0A7C7CTN2-F1
#
_entry.id   AF-A0A7C7CTN2-F1
#
_cell.length_a   1.000
_cell.length_b   1.000
_cell.length_c   1.000
_cell.angle_alpha   90.00
_cell.angle_beta   90.00
_cell.angle_gamma   90.00
#
_symmetry.space_group_name_H-M   'P 1'
#
loop_
_entity.id
_entity.type
_entity.pdbx_description
1 polymer ?
#
loop_
_entity_poly.entity_id
_entity_poly.type
_entity_poly.pdbx_seq_one_letter_code
_entity_poly.pdbx_strand_id
1 'polypeptide(L)'
;MSVSGTENSGSVEVPSTGAALADDAWLLAGNPYASTIDWDLVEQTGVTTSAYVWDSQAGTPAYISWNGSSGSLTAGLIAPYQGFWVQGDGGSGGITIAEADKASTAGSFYKTMTDNTGSMSFSVTSGDYEDQTFVSFMANGAPGMDNADAYKLLPMTPSERVVGISYAEGNALDISNLPF
;
A
#
# COMPACT_ATOMS: atom_id res chain seq x y z
N MET A 1 6.37 2.84 -10.02
CA MET A 1 7.19 2.42 -8.86
C MET A 1 8.61 2.17 -9.35
N SER A 2 9.62 2.78 -8.74
CA SER A 2 11.03 2.44 -8.97
C SER A 2 11.53 1.68 -7.75
N VAL A 3 11.94 0.44 -7.94
CA VAL A 3 12.51 -0.40 -6.87
C VAL A 3 14.03 -0.27 -6.93
N SER A 4 14.69 -0.08 -5.79
CA SER A 4 16.16 -0.11 -5.67
C SER A 4 16.59 -1.20 -4.69
N GLY A 5 17.66 -1.94 -5.01
CA GLY A 5 18.19 -3.04 -4.21
C GLY A 5 18.56 -4.26 -5.05
N THR A 6 19.20 -5.25 -4.42
CA THR A 6 19.45 -6.57 -5.04
C THR A 6 18.15 -7.38 -4.97
N GLU A 7 17.57 -7.70 -6.13
CA GLU A 7 16.35 -8.53 -6.17
C GLU A 7 16.65 -9.99 -5.79
N ASN A 8 15.61 -10.70 -5.35
CA ASN A 8 15.69 -12.15 -5.21
C ASN A 8 15.89 -12.79 -6.59
N SER A 9 16.85 -13.70 -6.71
CA SER A 9 17.15 -14.43 -7.95
C SER A 9 16.82 -15.92 -7.82
N GLY A 10 16.42 -16.52 -8.93
CA GLY A 10 15.96 -17.91 -9.02
C GLY A 10 14.44 -18.08 -8.98
N SER A 11 14.01 -19.32 -9.20
CA SER A 11 12.60 -19.70 -9.24
C SER A 11 11.99 -19.81 -7.83
N VAL A 12 10.70 -19.47 -7.72
CA VAL A 12 9.92 -19.57 -6.49
C VAL A 12 8.74 -20.51 -6.72
N GLU A 13 8.68 -21.58 -5.93
CA GLU A 13 7.55 -22.51 -5.91
C GLU A 13 6.52 -22.08 -4.86
N VAL A 14 5.24 -22.05 -5.24
CA VAL A 14 4.12 -21.74 -4.35
C VAL A 14 3.00 -22.76 -4.54
N PRO A 15 2.57 -23.49 -3.50
CA PRO A 15 3.13 -23.49 -2.16
C PRO A 15 4.56 -24.08 -2.14
N SER A 16 5.29 -23.86 -1.05
CA SER A 16 6.68 -24.34 -0.92
C SER A 16 6.79 -25.85 -1.13
N THR A 17 7.91 -26.32 -1.67
CA THR A 17 8.19 -27.73 -1.95
C THR A 17 7.71 -28.68 -0.84
N GLY A 18 6.90 -29.66 -1.21
CA GLY A 18 6.31 -30.65 -0.29
C GLY A 18 4.94 -30.27 0.29
N ALA A 19 4.48 -29.03 0.08
CA ALA A 19 3.09 -28.65 0.23
C ALA A 19 2.37 -28.74 -1.12
N ALA A 20 1.06 -28.95 -1.09
CA ALA A 20 0.24 -29.02 -2.29
C ALA A 20 -1.07 -28.29 -2.04
N LEU A 21 -1.51 -27.50 -3.02
CA LEU A 21 -2.82 -26.87 -2.99
C LEU A 21 -3.88 -27.95 -3.23
N ALA A 22 -4.82 -28.05 -2.30
CA ALA A 22 -5.95 -28.95 -2.43
C ALA A 22 -6.91 -28.48 -3.53
N ASP A 23 -7.78 -29.40 -3.97
CA ASP A 23 -8.84 -29.12 -4.93
C ASP A 23 -9.78 -28.04 -4.36
N ASP A 24 -10.23 -27.12 -5.22
CA ASP A 24 -11.05 -25.95 -4.89
C ASP A 24 -10.46 -24.96 -3.84
N ALA A 25 -9.25 -25.21 -3.33
CA ALA A 25 -8.59 -24.35 -2.35
C ALA A 25 -7.92 -23.13 -3.02
N TRP A 26 -7.73 -22.07 -2.24
CA TRP A 26 -7.16 -20.80 -2.71
C TRP A 26 -5.71 -20.62 -2.27
N LEU A 27 -4.85 -20.25 -3.22
CA LEU A 27 -3.45 -19.95 -3.02
C LEU A 27 -3.22 -18.45 -3.21
N LEU A 28 -2.61 -17.81 -2.21
CA LEU A 28 -2.08 -16.46 -2.34
C LEU A 28 -0.60 -16.54 -2.70
N ALA A 29 -0.25 -15.96 -3.84
CA ALA A 29 1.13 -15.77 -4.27
C ALA A 29 1.43 -14.27 -4.44
N GLY A 30 2.71 -13.95 -4.58
CA GLY A 30 3.17 -12.62 -4.95
C GLY A 30 4.24 -12.71 -6.00
N ASN A 31 4.32 -11.73 -6.89
CA ASN A 31 5.43 -11.61 -7.82
C ASN A 31 6.74 -11.40 -7.03
N PRO A 32 7.71 -12.33 -7.06
CA PRO A 32 8.92 -12.26 -6.24
C PRO A 32 9.97 -11.28 -6.79
N TYR A 33 9.79 -10.77 -8.02
CA TYR A 33 10.80 -9.99 -8.73
C TYR A 33 10.52 -8.49 -8.71
N ALA A 34 11.58 -7.70 -8.93
CA ALA A 34 11.45 -6.26 -9.19
C ALA A 34 10.94 -5.96 -10.62
N SER A 35 10.55 -6.99 -11.37
CA SER A 35 10.10 -6.95 -12.76
C SER A 35 8.67 -7.47 -12.87
N THR A 36 7.92 -7.01 -13.87
CA THR A 36 6.60 -7.58 -14.17
C THR A 36 6.76 -9.02 -14.63
N ILE A 37 5.87 -9.91 -14.18
CA ILE A 37 5.76 -11.29 -14.71
C ILE A 37 4.52 -11.40 -15.59
N ASP A 38 4.59 -12.30 -16.57
CA ASP A 38 3.48 -12.69 -17.43
C ASP A 38 2.90 -14.01 -16.93
N TRP A 39 1.63 -14.01 -16.52
CA TRP A 39 0.94 -15.21 -16.06
C TRP A 39 0.93 -16.34 -17.10
N ASP A 40 0.95 -16.00 -18.39
CA ASP A 40 0.92 -16.99 -19.47
C ASP A 40 2.25 -17.78 -19.58
N LEU A 41 3.33 -17.28 -18.95
CA LEU A 41 4.62 -17.94 -18.87
C LEU A 41 4.81 -18.77 -17.60
N VAL A 42 4.07 -18.44 -16.53
CA VAL A 42 4.19 -19.11 -15.22
C VAL A 42 3.78 -20.58 -15.35
N GLU A 43 4.63 -21.46 -14.84
CA GLU A 43 4.34 -22.89 -14.78
C GLU A 43 3.20 -23.15 -13.79
N GLN A 44 2.17 -23.85 -14.24
CA GLN A 44 0.95 -24.15 -13.51
C GLN A 44 0.73 -25.66 -13.49
N THR A 45 0.64 -26.24 -12.29
CA THR A 45 0.35 -27.67 -12.10
C THR A 45 -0.84 -27.81 -11.16
N GLY A 46 -1.90 -28.51 -11.54
CA GLY A 46 -3.04 -28.77 -10.65
C GLY A 46 -3.73 -27.51 -10.12
N VAL A 47 -3.77 -26.45 -10.94
CA VAL A 47 -4.45 -25.19 -10.64
C VAL A 47 -5.30 -24.77 -11.84
N THR A 48 -6.34 -23.99 -11.57
CA THR A 48 -7.10 -23.32 -12.61
C THR A 48 -6.19 -22.36 -13.40
N THR A 49 -6.50 -22.13 -14.68
CA THR A 49 -5.72 -21.22 -15.54
C THR A 49 -5.88 -19.74 -15.19
N SER A 50 -6.62 -19.43 -14.12
CA SER A 50 -7.02 -18.08 -13.77
C SER A 50 -6.18 -17.49 -12.64
N ALA A 51 -5.67 -16.27 -12.85
CA ALA A 51 -5.06 -15.44 -11.82
C ALA A 51 -5.97 -14.25 -11.48
N TYR A 52 -5.99 -13.86 -10.20
CA TYR A 52 -6.81 -12.76 -9.69
C TYR A 52 -5.97 -11.74 -8.93
N VAL A 53 -6.06 -10.46 -9.29
CA VAL A 53 -5.35 -9.36 -8.61
C VAL A 53 -6.37 -8.40 -8.00
N TRP A 54 -6.08 -7.90 -6.80
CA TRP A 54 -6.92 -6.87 -6.18
C TRP A 54 -6.64 -5.49 -6.80
N ASP A 55 -7.67 -4.88 -7.38
CA ASP A 55 -7.63 -3.51 -7.89
C ASP A 55 -8.26 -2.53 -6.91
N SER A 56 -7.39 -1.81 -6.18
CA SER A 56 -7.80 -0.73 -5.27
C SER A 56 -8.01 0.61 -5.97
N GLN A 57 -7.59 0.74 -7.22
CA GLN A 57 -7.65 1.98 -8.01
C GLN A 57 -8.90 2.06 -8.89
N ALA A 58 -9.61 0.96 -9.10
CA ALA A 58 -10.89 0.96 -9.78
C ALA A 58 -11.91 1.86 -9.07
N GLY A 59 -12.83 2.47 -9.85
CA GLY A 59 -13.91 3.31 -9.30
C GLY A 59 -14.80 2.58 -8.29
N THR A 60 -14.84 1.25 -8.34
CA THR A 60 -15.29 0.38 -7.25
C THR A 60 -14.23 -0.69 -7.05
N PRO A 61 -13.52 -0.72 -5.90
CA PRO A 61 -12.46 -1.70 -5.66
C PRO A 61 -12.95 -3.14 -5.80
N ALA A 62 -12.25 -3.95 -6.59
CA ALA A 62 -12.66 -5.31 -6.92
C ALA A 62 -11.46 -6.17 -7.34
N TYR A 63 -11.67 -7.48 -7.40
CA TYR A 63 -10.72 -8.37 -8.06
C TYR A 63 -10.86 -8.28 -9.58
N ILE A 64 -9.73 -8.17 -10.25
CA ILE A 64 -9.59 -8.34 -11.70
C ILE A 64 -8.94 -9.69 -11.99
N SER A 65 -9.26 -10.29 -13.14
CA SER A 65 -8.82 -11.64 -13.46
C SER A 65 -8.26 -11.78 -14.87
N TRP A 66 -7.46 -12.80 -15.08
CA TRP A 66 -6.98 -13.26 -16.40
C TRP A 66 -7.00 -14.78 -16.43
N ASN A 67 -7.49 -15.39 -17.52
CA ASN A 67 -7.64 -16.85 -17.63
C ASN A 67 -6.71 -17.52 -18.66
N GLY A 68 -5.71 -16.80 -19.17
CA GLY A 68 -4.85 -17.25 -20.28
C GLY A 68 -5.28 -16.75 -21.67
N SER A 69 -6.43 -16.06 -21.76
CA SER A 69 -6.93 -15.56 -23.04
C SER A 69 -7.78 -14.29 -22.93
N SER A 70 -8.48 -14.12 -21.82
CA SER A 70 -9.43 -13.03 -21.60
C SER A 70 -9.47 -12.66 -20.12
N GLY A 71 -9.81 -11.41 -19.85
CA GLY A 71 -9.90 -10.92 -18.48
C GLY A 71 -9.71 -9.41 -18.38
N SER A 72 -9.99 -8.89 -17.18
CA SER A 72 -9.77 -7.49 -16.81
C SER A 72 -8.34 -7.21 -16.32
N LEU A 73 -7.58 -8.25 -15.95
CA LEU A 73 -6.14 -8.17 -15.78
C LEU A 73 -5.47 -8.22 -17.16
N THR A 74 -5.11 -7.05 -17.68
CA THR A 74 -4.60 -6.89 -19.04
C THR A 74 -3.41 -7.80 -19.33
N ALA A 75 -3.59 -8.72 -20.29
CA ALA A 75 -2.57 -9.63 -20.81
C ALA A 75 -1.85 -10.43 -19.71
N GLY A 76 -2.53 -10.76 -18.61
CA GLY A 76 -1.93 -11.55 -17.52
C GLY A 76 -0.76 -10.88 -16.81
N LEU A 77 -0.56 -9.57 -16.99
CA LEU A 77 0.62 -8.89 -16.47
C LEU A 77 0.49 -8.56 -14.98
N ILE A 78 1.38 -9.14 -14.18
CA ILE A 78 1.42 -8.96 -12.72
C ILE A 78 2.65 -8.11 -12.37
N ALA A 79 2.41 -6.88 -11.92
CA ALA A 79 3.45 -5.92 -11.59
C ALA A 79 4.38 -6.39 -10.46
N PRO A 80 5.58 -5.78 -10.31
CA PRO A 80 6.54 -6.13 -9.26
C PRO A 80 5.89 -6.18 -7.88
N TYR A 81 6.14 -7.25 -7.12
CA TYR A 81 5.65 -7.45 -5.75
C TYR A 81 4.13 -7.45 -5.57
N GLN A 82 3.38 -7.51 -6.66
CA GLN A 82 1.92 -7.58 -6.61
C GLN A 82 1.45 -8.97 -6.18
N GLY A 83 0.54 -8.99 -5.20
CA GLY A 83 -0.12 -10.21 -4.76
C GLY A 83 -1.25 -10.62 -5.70
N PHE A 84 -1.44 -11.92 -5.88
CA PHE A 84 -2.49 -12.50 -6.70
C PHE A 84 -2.97 -13.84 -6.15
N TRP A 85 -4.22 -14.19 -6.46
CA TRP A 85 -4.83 -15.46 -6.08
C TRP A 85 -4.92 -16.42 -7.25
N VAL A 86 -4.84 -17.71 -6.95
CA VAL A 86 -5.04 -18.83 -7.85
C VAL A 86 -5.85 -19.89 -7.12
N GLN A 87 -6.71 -20.63 -7.83
CA GLN A 87 -7.46 -21.75 -7.25
C GLN A 87 -6.88 -23.10 -7.69
N GLY A 88 -6.85 -24.08 -6.79
CA GLY A 88 -6.45 -25.45 -7.06
C GLY A 88 -7.47 -26.21 -7.89
N ASP A 89 -6.97 -27.13 -8.72
CA ASP A 89 -7.75 -28.02 -9.58
C ASP A 89 -7.09 -29.40 -9.57
N GLY A 90 -7.74 -30.39 -8.95
CA GLY A 90 -7.28 -31.78 -8.94
C GLY A 90 -6.39 -32.20 -7.76
N GLY A 91 -6.25 -31.38 -6.71
CA GLY A 91 -5.77 -31.82 -5.39
C GLY A 91 -4.25 -31.93 -5.20
N SER A 92 -3.46 -31.51 -6.18
CA SER A 92 -1.99 -31.46 -6.08
C SER A 92 -1.43 -30.19 -6.75
N GLY A 93 -2.01 -29.04 -6.40
CA GLY A 93 -1.77 -27.78 -7.09
C GLY A 93 -0.54 -27.01 -6.65
N GLY A 94 0.07 -26.29 -7.59
CA GLY A 94 1.17 -25.36 -7.35
C GLY A 94 1.54 -24.57 -8.59
N ILE A 95 2.31 -23.50 -8.38
CA ILE A 95 2.88 -22.66 -9.42
C ILE A 95 4.39 -22.52 -9.21
N THR A 96 5.13 -22.41 -10.30
CA THR A 96 6.56 -22.04 -10.28
C THR A 96 6.73 -20.73 -11.02
N ILE A 97 7.14 -19.70 -10.29
CA ILE A 97 7.45 -18.39 -10.87
C ILE A 97 8.96 -18.34 -11.10
N ALA A 98 9.39 -18.37 -12.35
CA ALA A 98 10.78 -18.38 -12.77
C ALA A 98 11.22 -17.03 -13.35
N GLU A 99 12.53 -16.78 -13.41
CA GLU A 99 13.05 -15.54 -14.00
C GLU A 99 12.72 -15.41 -15.49
N ALA A 100 12.48 -16.54 -16.17
CA ALA A 100 12.05 -16.58 -17.56
C ALA A 100 10.62 -16.02 -17.76
N ASP A 101 9.83 -15.92 -16.69
CA ASP A 101 8.45 -15.44 -16.74
C ASP A 101 8.37 -13.91 -16.70
N LYS A 102 9.52 -13.23 -16.60
CA LYS A 102 9.62 -11.77 -16.65
C LYS A 102 9.11 -11.27 -18.01
N ALA A 103 8.07 -10.46 -17.97
CA ALA A 103 7.49 -9.86 -19.15
C ALA A 103 8.43 -8.81 -19.77
N SER A 104 8.37 -8.66 -21.09
CA SER A 104 9.06 -7.59 -21.81
C SER A 104 8.36 -6.22 -21.67
N THR A 105 7.11 -6.23 -21.20
CA THR A 105 6.26 -5.04 -21.01
C THR A 105 5.91 -4.87 -19.53
N ALA A 106 5.89 -3.63 -19.06
CA ALA A 106 5.50 -3.33 -17.69
C ALA A 106 3.99 -3.53 -17.48
N GLY A 107 3.63 -4.26 -16.43
CA GLY A 107 2.26 -4.40 -15.94
C GLY A 107 1.86 -3.27 -15.01
N SER A 108 0.56 -3.07 -14.85
CA SER A 108 0.02 -2.09 -13.90
C SER A 108 0.08 -2.62 -12.46
N PHE A 109 0.56 -1.79 -11.54
CA PHE A 109 0.52 -2.06 -10.10
C PHE A 109 -0.79 -1.50 -9.53
N TYR A 110 -1.59 -2.36 -8.90
CA TYR A 110 -3.00 -2.12 -8.59
C TYR A 110 -3.27 -1.78 -7.11
N LYS A 111 -2.33 -2.08 -6.20
CA LYS A 111 -2.43 -1.71 -4.77
C LYS A 111 -1.72 -0.37 -4.52
N THR A 112 -2.45 0.72 -4.49
CA THR A 112 -1.89 2.02 -4.07
C THR A 112 -2.58 2.48 -2.79
N MET A 113 -1.82 2.65 -1.72
CA MET A 113 -2.28 3.46 -0.58
C MET A 113 -1.95 4.90 -0.94
N THR A 114 -2.97 5.75 -1.07
CA THR A 114 -2.72 7.19 -1.12
C THR A 114 -2.40 7.61 0.31
N ASP A 115 -1.14 7.91 0.61
CA ASP A 115 -0.78 8.66 1.82
C ASP A 115 -1.29 10.08 1.67
N ASN A 116 -2.59 10.27 1.92
CA ASN A 116 -3.23 11.59 1.89
C ASN A 116 -2.97 12.33 3.21
N THR A 117 -1.70 12.51 3.58
CA THR A 117 -1.35 13.35 4.72
C THR A 117 -1.11 14.78 4.24
N GLY A 118 -1.74 15.75 4.90
CA GLY A 118 -1.53 17.17 4.63
C GLY A 118 -1.24 17.93 5.91
N SER A 119 -0.55 19.06 5.82
CA SER A 119 -0.39 19.96 6.96
C SER A 119 -0.36 21.41 6.51
N MET A 120 -0.88 22.28 7.37
CA MET A 120 -0.77 23.73 7.27
C MET A 120 -0.06 24.25 8.52
N SER A 121 0.62 25.37 8.39
CA SER A 121 1.19 26.09 9.53
C SER A 121 0.83 27.55 9.51
N PHE A 122 0.61 28.12 10.68
CA PHE A 122 0.43 29.55 10.90
C PHE A 122 1.66 30.09 11.61
N SER A 123 2.36 31.02 10.97
CA SER A 123 3.40 31.83 11.62
C SER A 123 2.77 33.13 12.10
N VAL A 124 2.91 33.42 13.40
CA VAL A 124 2.37 34.61 14.04
C VAL A 124 3.54 35.46 14.51
N THR A 125 3.61 36.70 14.04
CA THR A 125 4.69 37.64 14.38
C THR A 125 4.15 38.93 14.98
N SER A 126 4.86 39.48 15.95
CA SER A 126 4.57 40.78 16.56
C SER A 126 5.85 41.40 17.12
N GLY A 127 6.37 42.44 16.46
CA GLY A 127 7.69 43.00 16.79
C GLY A 127 8.78 41.96 16.56
N ASP A 128 9.62 41.73 17.56
CA ASP A 128 10.70 40.73 17.53
C ASP A 128 10.22 39.32 17.98
N TYR A 129 8.93 39.15 18.27
CA TYR A 129 8.37 37.86 18.69
C TYR A 129 7.77 37.11 17.50
N GLU A 130 8.06 35.82 17.43
CA GLU A 130 7.51 34.88 16.45
C GLU A 130 7.09 33.58 17.15
N ASP A 131 6.01 32.99 16.66
CA ASP A 131 5.55 31.66 17.04
C ASP A 131 4.92 30.95 15.84
N GLN A 132 4.97 29.62 15.84
CA GLN A 132 4.38 28.80 14.79
C GLN A 132 3.49 27.72 15.39
N THR A 133 2.33 27.49 14.79
CA THR A 133 1.39 26.40 15.14
C THR A 133 0.93 25.70 13.87
N PHE A 134 0.48 24.45 14.00
CA PHE A 134 0.20 23.57 12.87
C PHE A 134 -1.22 22.99 12.94
N VAL A 135 -1.77 22.71 11.76
CA VAL A 135 -2.94 21.84 11.58
C VAL A 135 -2.51 20.73 10.63
N SER A 136 -2.62 19.47 11.06
CA SER A 136 -2.37 18.29 10.21
C SER A 136 -3.68 17.61 9.85
N PHE A 137 -3.65 16.85 8.76
CA PHE A 137 -4.77 16.07 8.24
C PHE A 137 -4.32 14.64 8.01
N MET A 138 -4.95 13.69 8.70
CA MET A 138 -4.65 12.25 8.59
C MET A 138 -5.92 11.40 8.65
N ALA A 139 -5.89 10.18 8.09
CA ALA A 139 -7.06 9.31 8.01
C ALA A 139 -7.58 8.87 9.39
N ASN A 140 -6.70 8.91 10.39
CA ASN A 140 -6.99 8.62 11.79
C ASN A 140 -7.16 9.89 12.65
N GLY A 141 -7.26 11.08 12.04
CA GLY A 141 -7.50 12.31 12.77
C GLY A 141 -8.90 12.40 13.36
N ALA A 142 -9.07 13.20 14.40
CA ALA A 142 -10.36 13.43 15.05
C ALA A 142 -10.78 14.91 15.03
N PRO A 143 -12.09 15.23 15.01
CA PRO A 143 -12.55 16.60 15.22
C PRO A 143 -12.28 17.13 16.64
N GLY A 144 -12.10 16.22 17.59
CA GLY A 144 -11.71 16.49 18.98
C GLY A 144 -10.24 16.15 19.22
N MET A 145 -9.85 15.96 20.47
CA MET A 145 -8.45 15.59 20.75
C MET A 145 -8.15 14.15 20.33
N ASP A 146 -6.98 13.94 19.74
CA ASP A 146 -6.44 12.62 19.41
C ASP A 146 -4.96 12.47 19.81
N ASN A 147 -4.40 11.28 19.59
CA ASN A 147 -3.03 10.96 20.01
C ASN A 147 -1.94 11.57 19.11
N ALA A 148 -2.33 12.24 18.03
CA ALA A 148 -1.44 12.96 17.13
C ALA A 148 -1.49 14.48 17.33
N ASP A 149 -2.34 14.98 18.23
CA ASP A 149 -2.26 16.36 18.72
C ASP A 149 -1.03 16.60 19.60
N ALA A 150 -0.56 17.84 19.60
CA ALA A 150 0.50 18.29 20.50
C ALA A 150 0.04 19.48 21.33
N TYR A 151 0.24 19.44 22.65
CA TYR A 151 -0.07 20.55 23.55
C TYR A 151 0.84 21.76 23.31
N LYS A 152 0.28 22.97 23.43
CA LYS A 152 1.07 24.19 23.46
C LYS A 152 1.77 24.32 24.82
N LEU A 153 3.09 24.15 24.82
CA LEU A 153 3.91 24.35 26.00
C LEU A 153 4.46 25.78 26.04
N LEU A 154 4.21 26.46 27.15
CA LEU A 154 4.79 27.78 27.41
C LEU A 154 6.14 27.65 28.11
N PRO A 155 7.09 28.58 27.89
CA PRO A 155 8.37 28.54 28.57
C PRO A 155 8.25 28.65 30.09
N MET A 156 9.18 27.99 30.79
CA MET A 156 9.18 27.93 32.27
C MET A 156 9.36 29.29 32.93
N THR A 157 9.94 30.26 32.21
CA THR A 157 10.15 31.62 32.70
C THR A 157 9.22 32.58 31.95
N PRO A 158 8.41 33.38 32.66
CA PRO A 158 7.59 34.41 32.05
C PRO A 158 8.45 35.43 31.28
N SER A 159 8.02 35.74 30.06
CA SER A 159 8.55 36.81 29.22
C SER A 159 7.43 37.28 28.29
N GLU A 160 7.58 38.49 27.77
CA GLU A 160 6.79 38.93 26.62
C GLU A 160 7.02 37.98 25.43
N ARG A 161 5.95 37.72 24.69
CA ARG A 161 5.91 36.80 23.55
C ARG A 161 4.59 36.94 22.79
N VAL A 162 4.56 36.48 21.55
CA VAL A 162 3.33 36.13 20.82
C VAL A 162 3.15 34.62 20.84
N VAL A 163 1.91 34.13 20.86
CA VAL A 163 1.60 32.69 20.89
C VAL A 163 0.40 32.42 19.99
N GLY A 164 0.60 31.60 18.96
CA GLY A 164 -0.45 30.98 18.18
C GLY A 164 -0.85 29.65 18.82
N ILE A 165 -2.16 29.44 18.93
CA ILE A 165 -2.75 28.20 19.46
C ILE A 165 -3.94 27.78 18.61
N SER A 166 -4.12 26.47 18.49
CA SER A 166 -5.43 25.87 18.24
C SER A 166 -6.02 25.41 19.58
N TYR A 167 -7.34 25.22 19.63
CA TYR A 167 -8.03 24.91 20.88
C TYR A 167 -9.06 23.81 20.69
N ALA A 168 -8.93 22.73 21.47
CA ALA A 168 -9.86 21.61 21.46
C ALA A 168 -10.04 21.09 22.89
N GLU A 169 -11.29 20.79 23.26
CA GLU A 169 -11.64 20.11 24.52
C GLU A 169 -11.02 20.72 25.80
N GLY A 170 -10.87 22.03 25.86
CA GLY A 170 -10.31 22.69 27.03
C GLY A 170 -8.80 22.97 26.95
N ASN A 171 -8.12 22.45 25.92
CA ASN A 171 -6.66 22.43 25.82
C ASN A 171 -6.13 23.30 24.68
N ALA A 172 -5.03 23.99 24.93
CA ALA A 172 -4.29 24.71 23.90
C ALA A 172 -3.32 23.74 23.21
N LEU A 173 -3.35 23.74 21.88
CA LEU A 173 -2.59 22.84 21.03
C LEU A 173 -1.62 23.61 20.13
N ASP A 174 -0.41 23.09 20.02
CA ASP A 174 0.62 23.50 19.07
C ASP A 174 0.41 22.83 17.70
N ILE A 175 -0.07 21.58 17.71
CA ILE A 175 -0.49 20.83 16.52
C ILE A 175 -1.91 20.31 16.77
N SER A 176 -2.84 20.63 15.87
CA SER A 176 -4.17 20.04 15.83
C SER A 176 -4.28 19.09 14.64
N ASN A 177 -4.55 17.82 14.90
CA ASN A 177 -4.68 16.78 13.89
C ASN A 177 -6.16 16.50 13.60
N LEU A 178 -6.59 16.80 12.36
CA LEU A 178 -7.98 16.69 11.94
C LEU A 178 -8.16 15.54 10.92
N PRO A 179 -9.38 14.98 10.79
CA PRO A 179 -9.69 14.06 9.71
C PRO A 179 -9.74 14.79 8.36
N PHE A 180 -9.52 14.06 7.27
CA PHE A 180 -9.73 14.52 5.89
C PHE A 180 -10.82 13.75 5.16
#